data_AF-A0A1R0H6B7-F1
#
_entry.id   AF-A0A1R0H6B7-F1
#
_cell.length_a   1.000
_cell.length_b   1.000
_cell.length_c   1.000
_cell.angle_alpha   90.00
_cell.angle_beta   90.00
_cell.angle_gamma   90.00
#
_symmetry.space_group_name_H-M   'P 1'
#
loop_
_entity.id
_entity.type
_entity.pdbx_description
1 polymer ?
#
loop_
_entity_poly.entity_id
_entity_poly.type
_entity_poly.pdbx_seq_one_letter_code
_entity_poly.pdbx_strand_id
1 'polypeptide(L)'
;MKDLNNIYPRSVVSNNNYFDYSGNIQFKAIGGGYTFYACDSCRRKRIRCDGIRPICNICKNSDRKCIYKETISSPTGEETINIDKSLYNINIKLELLYPNPNMPGNI
;
A
#
# COMPACT_ATOMS: atom_id res chain seq x y z
N MET A 1 -3.35 -23.81 20.32
CA MET A 1 -3.68 -22.38 20.39
C MET A 1 -3.35 -21.79 19.03
N LYS A 2 -4.33 -21.11 18.41
CA LYS A 2 -4.29 -20.62 17.02
C LYS A 2 -3.49 -19.32 16.98
N ASP A 3 -2.67 -19.13 15.94
CA ASP A 3 -2.45 -17.81 15.36
C ASP A 3 -2.44 -17.94 13.83
N LEU A 4 -3.64 -17.76 13.30
CA LEU A 4 -3.95 -17.53 11.89
C LEU A 4 -3.77 -16.05 11.62
N ASN A 5 -2.69 -15.60 10.96
CA ASN A 5 -2.62 -14.27 10.35
C ASN A 5 -1.46 -14.19 9.35
N ASN A 6 -1.71 -14.59 8.09
CA ASN A 6 -1.09 -13.90 6.96
C ASN A 6 -1.95 -14.07 5.70
N ILE A 7 -3.10 -13.41 5.70
CA ILE A 7 -4.03 -13.35 4.58
C ILE A 7 -3.54 -12.23 3.66
N TYR A 8 -2.73 -12.60 2.66
CA TYR A 8 -2.35 -11.92 1.40
C TYR A 8 -2.00 -10.41 1.39
N PRO A 9 -0.99 -10.04 0.58
CA PRO A 9 -1.32 -9.09 -0.48
C PRO A 9 -0.78 -9.51 -1.85
N ARG A 10 -1.76 -9.84 -2.69
CA ARG A 10 -1.87 -9.75 -4.15
C ARG A 10 -0.71 -9.07 -4.90
N SER A 11 -0.02 -9.86 -5.73
CA SER A 11 0.95 -9.44 -6.74
C SER A 11 0.30 -8.61 -7.85
N VAL A 12 0.57 -7.31 -7.89
CA VAL A 12 0.37 -6.47 -9.09
C VAL A 12 1.49 -6.76 -10.07
N VAL A 13 1.16 -7.45 -11.16
CA VAL A 13 2.06 -7.64 -12.29
C VAL A 13 1.97 -6.39 -13.18
N SER A 14 3.09 -5.70 -13.37
CA SER A 14 3.45 -5.12 -14.65
C SER A 14 4.94 -4.83 -14.72
N ASN A 15 5.59 -5.66 -15.55
CA ASN A 15 6.71 -5.38 -16.43
C ASN A 15 7.86 -4.51 -15.90
N ASN A 16 8.97 -5.22 -15.65
CA ASN A 16 10.34 -4.72 -15.54
C ASN A 16 10.57 -3.65 -14.48
N ASN A 17 10.57 -4.06 -13.20
CA ASN A 17 11.64 -3.69 -12.28
C ASN A 17 11.74 -4.78 -11.20
N TYR A 18 12.93 -5.37 -11.12
CA TYR A 18 13.34 -6.43 -10.22
C TYR A 18 12.97 -6.07 -8.76
N PHE A 19 11.93 -6.72 -8.23
CA PHE A 19 11.53 -6.63 -6.82
C PHE A 19 12.44 -7.56 -6.02
N ASP A 20 13.53 -7.02 -5.50
CA ASP A 20 14.47 -7.78 -4.69
C ASP A 20 13.84 -8.04 -3.30
N TYR A 21 13.49 -9.30 -3.04
CA TYR A 21 12.90 -9.80 -1.79
C TYR A 21 13.95 -10.06 -0.70
N SER A 22 15.06 -9.31 -0.75
CA SER A 22 16.14 -9.37 0.23
C SER A 22 15.94 -8.32 1.34
N GLY A 23 15.11 -8.65 2.34
CA GLY A 23 15.29 -8.23 3.73
C GLY A 23 15.23 -6.74 4.12
N ASN A 24 14.94 -5.80 3.22
CA ASN A 24 14.72 -4.40 3.58
C ASN A 24 13.59 -3.82 2.74
N ILE A 25 12.34 -4.02 3.17
CA ILE A 25 11.17 -3.33 2.61
C ILE A 25 11.23 -1.87 3.06
N GLN A 26 12.13 -1.10 2.46
CA GLN A 26 12.07 0.34 2.48
C GLN A 26 10.85 0.66 1.61
N PHE A 27 9.70 0.93 2.24
CA PHE A 27 8.46 1.39 1.58
C PHE A 27 8.74 2.73 0.87
N LYS A 28 9.53 2.67 -0.19
CA LYS A 28 9.77 3.75 -1.12
C LYS A 28 8.55 3.72 -2.02
N ALA A 29 7.52 4.40 -1.55
CA ALA A 29 6.55 5.01 -2.44
C ALA A 29 7.30 6.07 -3.27
N ILE A 30 8.22 5.64 -4.13
CA ILE A 30 9.04 6.46 -5.02
C ILE A 30 8.73 5.99 -6.43
N GLY A 31 8.05 6.81 -7.20
CA GLY A 31 7.98 6.70 -8.66
C GLY A 31 8.77 7.87 -9.25
N GLY A 32 9.58 7.62 -10.27
CA GLY A 32 10.28 8.70 -11.00
C GLY A 32 11.26 9.55 -10.18
N GLY A 33 11.80 9.02 -9.08
CA GLY A 33 12.83 9.69 -8.27
C GLY A 33 12.31 10.66 -7.20
N TYR A 34 11.00 10.82 -7.05
CA TYR A 34 10.39 11.62 -5.96
C TYR A 34 9.61 10.73 -4.99
N THR A 35 9.58 11.10 -3.71
CA THR A 35 8.71 10.43 -2.73
C THR A 35 7.26 10.87 -2.96
N PHE A 36 6.34 9.91 -3.09
CA PHE A 36 4.89 10.17 -3.16
C PHE A 36 4.35 10.73 -1.84
N TYR A 37 5.00 10.42 -0.71
CA TYR A 37 4.56 10.86 0.60
C TYR A 37 5.72 11.31 1.50
N ALA A 38 5.73 12.60 1.84
CA ALA A 38 6.69 13.19 2.78
C ALA A 38 6.22 13.05 4.22
N CYS A 39 7.15 12.93 5.18
CA CYS A 39 6.77 12.97 6.60
C CYS A 39 6.29 14.37 6.99
N ASP A 40 5.52 14.47 8.06
CA ASP A 40 4.91 15.70 8.56
C ASP A 40 5.97 16.79 8.83
N SER A 41 7.14 16.40 9.35
CA SER A 41 8.24 17.33 9.63
C SER A 41 8.88 17.90 8.36
N CYS A 42 9.14 17.08 7.34
CA CYS A 42 9.65 17.55 6.06
C CYS A 42 8.59 18.39 5.31
N ARG A 43 7.32 17.96 5.36
CA ARG A 43 6.19 18.67 4.74
C ARG A 43 6.00 20.07 5.33
N ARG A 44 5.91 20.20 6.67
CA ARG A 44 5.76 21.49 7.36
C ARG A 44 6.89 22.46 7.06
N LYS A 45 8.12 21.95 6.92
CA LYS A 45 9.30 22.74 6.59
C LYS A 45 9.50 23.02 5.10
N ARG A 46 8.65 22.46 4.23
CA ARG A 46 8.77 22.56 2.76
C ARG A 46 10.15 22.11 2.25
N ILE A 47 10.70 21.04 2.82
CA ILE A 47 11.96 20.41 2.38
C ILE A 47 11.72 19.03 1.79
N ARG A 48 12.56 18.60 0.85
CA ARG A 48 12.44 17.31 0.15
C ARG A 48 12.62 16.15 1.14
N CYS A 49 11.59 15.33 1.35
CA CYS A 49 11.73 14.09 2.11
C CYS A 49 12.30 12.97 1.22
N ASP A 50 13.20 12.13 1.75
CA ASP A 50 13.75 10.98 1.00
C ASP A 50 12.84 9.73 1.06
N GLY A 51 11.77 9.80 1.84
CA GLY A 51 10.77 8.73 1.96
C GLY A 51 11.28 7.48 2.69
N ILE A 52 12.48 7.47 3.27
CA ILE A 52 12.97 6.30 4.01
C ILE A 52 12.08 6.06 5.24
N ARG A 53 11.70 4.80 5.44
CA ARG A 53 10.92 4.34 6.61
C ARG A 53 11.82 3.50 7.53
N PRO A 54 11.64 3.55 8.87
CA PRO A 54 10.60 4.28 9.60
C PRO A 54 10.89 5.78 9.80
N ILE A 55 12.15 6.20 9.66
CA ILE A 55 12.60 7.59 9.84
C ILE A 55 13.38 8.02 8.59
N CYS A 56 13.00 9.15 7.99
CA CYS A 56 13.71 9.72 6.84
C CYS A 56 15.10 10.24 7.26
N ASN A 57 16.11 10.25 6.36
CA ASN A 57 17.46 10.65 6.76
C ASN A 57 17.52 12.08 7.29
N ILE A 58 16.67 12.98 6.78
CA ILE A 58 16.62 14.37 7.23
C ILE A 58 16.16 14.46 8.69
N CYS A 59 15.13 13.70 9.07
CA CYS A 59 14.67 13.71 10.46
C CYS A 59 15.65 12.98 11.36
N LYS A 60 16.29 11.91 10.88
CA LYS A 60 17.35 11.19 11.61
C LYS A 60 18.54 12.12 11.92
N ASN A 61 19.08 12.80 10.91
CA ASN A 61 20.28 13.63 11.05
C ASN A 61 20.03 14.92 11.85
N SER A 62 18.78 15.39 11.87
CA SER A 62 18.42 16.60 12.62
C SER A 62 17.83 16.31 13.99
N ASP A 63 17.80 15.03 14.39
CA ASP A 63 17.23 14.51 15.63
C ASP A 63 15.82 15.05 15.93
N ARG A 64 14.91 14.88 14.96
CA ARG A 64 13.53 15.35 15.07
C ARG A 64 12.54 14.22 14.88
N LYS A 65 11.36 14.40 15.48
CA LYS A 65 10.24 13.46 15.32
C LYS A 65 9.84 13.33 13.84
N CYS A 66 9.93 12.11 13.32
CA CYS A 66 9.49 11.74 11.98
C CYS A 66 8.15 11.02 12.07
N ILE A 67 7.07 11.70 11.68
CA ILE A 67 5.72 11.11 11.68
C ILE A 67 5.20 11.13 10.25
N TYR A 68 4.81 9.97 9.75
CA TYR A 68 3.94 9.87 8.59
C TYR A 68 2.51 9.78 9.10
N LYS A 69 1.70 10.80 8.84
CA LYS A 69 0.27 10.79 9.19
C LYS A 69 -0.48 10.28 7.98
N GLU A 70 -1.24 9.21 8.07
CA GLU A 70 -2.21 8.91 7.04
C GLU A 70 -3.41 9.82 7.26
N THR A 71 -3.74 10.66 6.27
CA THR A 71 -5.02 11.33 6.30
C THR A 71 -6.05 10.28 5.92
N ILE A 72 -6.73 9.75 6.93
CA ILE A 72 -7.98 9.03 6.72
C ILE A 72 -8.99 10.11 6.31
N SER A 73 -8.93 10.55 5.06
CA SER A 73 -10.13 11.12 4.45
C SER A 73 -11.11 9.97 4.46
N SER A 74 -12.15 10.07 5.29
CA SER A 74 -13.32 9.19 5.18
C SER A 74 -13.75 9.29 3.72
N PRO A 75 -13.46 8.27 2.89
CA PRO A 75 -13.78 8.37 1.48
C PRO A 75 -15.29 8.53 1.44
N THR A 76 -15.79 9.58 0.80
CA THR A 76 -17.21 9.60 0.48
C THR A 76 -17.48 8.36 -0.37
N GLY A 77 -18.66 7.75 -0.27
CA GLY A 77 -18.97 6.52 -1.01
C GLY A 77 -18.75 6.63 -2.52
N GLU A 78 -18.63 7.86 -3.04
CA GLU A 78 -18.33 8.19 -4.43
C GLU A 78 -16.85 8.00 -4.79
N GLU A 79 -15.92 8.26 -3.87
CA GLU A 79 -14.47 8.13 -4.08
C GLU A 79 -14.02 6.67 -4.22
N THR A 80 -14.75 5.71 -3.62
CA THR A 80 -14.38 4.28 -3.65
C THR A 80 -15.04 3.49 -4.78
N ILE A 81 -16.03 4.05 -5.49
CA ILE A 81 -16.83 3.35 -6.50
C ILE A 81 -15.98 2.56 -7.49
N ASN A 82 -14.90 3.17 -7.97
CA ASN A 82 -14.04 2.54 -8.97
C ASN A 82 -13.26 1.35 -8.39
N ILE A 83 -12.81 1.47 -7.13
CA ILE A 83 -12.15 0.39 -6.40
C ILE A 83 -13.16 -0.75 -6.19
N ASP A 84 -14.37 -0.43 -5.74
CA ASP A 84 -15.43 -1.41 -5.49
C ASP A 84 -15.81 -2.19 -6.76
N LYS A 85 -15.95 -1.47 -7.89
CA LYS A 85 -16.16 -2.09 -9.21
C LYS A 85 -14.99 -3.00 -9.61
N SER A 86 -13.75 -2.53 -9.42
CA SER A 86 -12.56 -3.33 -9.73
C SER A 86 -12.50 -4.59 -8.88
N LEU A 87 -12.79 -4.50 -7.58
CA LEU A 87 -12.82 -5.62 -6.65
C LEU A 87 -13.92 -6.64 -7.02
N TYR A 88 -15.11 -6.16 -7.35
CA TYR A 88 -16.20 -7.03 -7.82
C TYR A 88 -15.79 -7.84 -9.05
N ASN A 89 -15.30 -7.16 -10.09
CA ASN A 89 -14.88 -7.81 -11.33
C ASN A 89 -13.76 -8.84 -11.09
N ILE A 90 -12.87 -8.52 -10.17
CA ILE A 90 -11.80 -9.41 -9.72
C ILE A 90 -12.38 -10.67 -9.06
N ASN A 91 -13.33 -10.53 -8.14
CA ASN A 91 -13.91 -11.65 -7.40
C ASN A 91 -14.66 -12.59 -8.35
N ILE A 92 -15.47 -12.03 -9.26
CA ILE A 92 -16.17 -12.81 -10.29
C ILE A 92 -15.18 -13.62 -11.14
N LYS A 93 -14.08 -13.00 -11.61
CA LYS A 93 -13.08 -13.73 -12.40
C LYS A 93 -12.39 -14.84 -11.61
N LEU A 94 -12.16 -14.63 -10.31
CA LEU A 94 -11.57 -15.65 -9.46
C LEU A 94 -12.50 -16.84 -9.29
N GLU A 95 -13.80 -16.61 -9.13
CA GLU A 95 -14.83 -17.66 -9.06
C GLU A 95 -14.90 -18.48 -10.35
N LEU A 96 -14.74 -17.84 -11.52
CA LEU A 96 -14.72 -18.55 -12.81
C LEU A 96 -13.48 -19.43 -13.00
N LEU A 97 -12.32 -18.97 -12.54
CA LEU A 97 -11.05 -19.69 -12.71
C LEU A 97 -10.84 -20.78 -11.66
N TYR A 98 -11.38 -20.58 -10.46
CA TYR A 98 -11.28 -21.50 -9.33
C TYR A 98 -12.68 -21.73 -8.72
N PRO A 99 -13.60 -22.38 -9.47
CA PRO A 99 -14.92 -22.67 -8.97
C PRO A 99 -14.78 -23.59 -7.75
N ASN A 100 -15.14 -23.08 -6.57
CA ASN A 100 -15.12 -23.88 -5.35
C ASN A 100 -16.34 -24.81 -5.37
N PRO A 101 -16.16 -26.14 -5.45
CA PRO A 101 -17.29 -27.08 -5.51
C PRO A 101 -18.13 -27.13 -4.22
N ASN A 102 -17.72 -26.43 -3.16
CA ASN A 102 -18.41 -26.42 -1.86
C ASN A 102 -18.98 -25.04 -1.45
N MET A 103 -19.10 -24.07 -2.37
CA MET A 103 -19.87 -22.85 -2.07
C MET A 103 -21.32 -23.05 -2.56
N PRO A 104 -22.33 -23.16 -1.67
CA PRO A 104 -23.71 -23.12 -2.11
C PRO A 104 -23.97 -21.73 -2.70
N GLY A 105 -24.26 -21.71 -4.00
CA GLY A 105 -24.60 -20.50 -4.72
C GLY A 105 -25.76 -19.78 -4.03
N ASN A 106 -25.58 -18.48 -3.79
CA ASN A 106 -26.66 -17.62 -3.36
C ASN A 106 -27.65 -17.51 -4.54
N ILE A 107 -28.85 -18.05 -4.34
CA ILE A 107 -30.02 -17.90 -5.22
C ILE A 107 -30.60 -16.49 -5.02
#